data_AF-A0A1I4IFV8-F1
#
_entry.id   AF-A0A1I4IFV8-F1
#
_cell.length_a   1.000
_cell.length_b   1.000
_cell.length_c   1.000
_cell.angle_alpha   90.00
_cell.angle_beta   90.00
_cell.angle_gamma   90.00
#
_symmetry.space_group_name_H-M   'P 1'
#
loop_
_entity.id
_entity.type
_entity.pdbx_description
1 polymer ?
#
loop_
_entity_poly.entity_id
_entity_poly.type
_entity_poly.pdbx_seq_one_letter_code
_entity_poly.pdbx_strand_id
1 'polypeptide(L)'
;MNRRTMILGLAVLPVIPHVASANPLKISAGEALSEVRDDKLILIDVRRPEEWQSTGVAEGAWLLDMTHKQFGPRFLAVLERNPNHKIAIICRTGNRTGYLMKVLAENGISGVLDVSEGMAGGPNGRGWIPSGLPLQSAEEALDAMPKDLTKG
;
A
#
# COMPACT_ATOMS: atom_id res chain seq x y z
N MET A 1 62.06 6.86 35.73
CA MET A 1 60.99 6.59 36.71
C MET A 1 59.72 6.25 35.93
N ASN A 2 59.45 4.96 35.79
CA ASN A 2 58.50 4.35 34.85
C ASN A 2 57.06 4.59 35.28
N ARG A 3 56.16 5.00 34.37
CA ARG A 3 54.71 4.83 34.57
C ARG A 3 53.91 4.63 33.28
N ARG A 4 53.26 3.46 33.25
CA ARG A 4 51.88 3.18 32.82
C ARG A 4 51.67 2.62 31.42
N THR A 5 51.69 1.29 31.38
CA THR A 5 50.81 0.41 30.61
C THR A 5 49.37 0.95 30.57
N MET A 6 48.79 1.08 29.37
CA MET A 6 47.34 1.20 29.17
C MET A 6 46.85 -0.01 28.37
N ILE A 7 45.91 -0.74 28.96
CA ILE A 7 45.15 -1.81 28.30
C ILE A 7 43.96 -1.15 27.60
N LEU A 8 43.88 -1.29 26.29
CA LEU A 8 42.77 -0.81 25.47
C LEU A 8 41.67 -1.87 25.49
N GLY A 9 40.60 -1.65 26.27
CA GLY A 9 39.43 -2.52 26.29
C GLY A 9 38.50 -2.21 25.12
N LEU A 10 38.31 -3.17 24.21
CA LEU A 10 37.34 -3.09 23.12
C LEU A 10 35.97 -3.53 23.64
N ALA A 11 35.07 -2.59 23.88
CA ALA A 11 33.68 -2.88 24.25
C ALA A 11 32.86 -3.18 22.98
N VAL A 12 32.47 -4.44 22.78
CA VAL A 12 31.51 -4.83 21.75
C VAL A 12 30.10 -4.62 22.30
N LEU A 13 29.40 -3.61 21.79
CA LEU A 13 27.99 -3.36 22.11
C LEU A 13 27.10 -4.36 21.35
N PRO A 14 26.21 -5.11 22.02
CA PRO A 14 25.26 -5.98 21.34
C PRO A 14 24.22 -5.13 20.61
N VAL A 15 24.12 -5.32 19.29
CA VAL A 15 23.03 -4.76 18.49
C VAL A 15 21.78 -5.56 18.79
N ILE A 16 20.85 -4.98 19.55
CA ILE A 16 19.53 -5.58 19.80
C ILE A 16 18.68 -5.29 18.56
N PRO A 17 18.17 -6.31 17.84
CA PRO A 17 17.25 -6.07 16.75
C PRO A 17 15.95 -5.45 17.29
N HIS A 18 15.66 -4.21 16.89
CA HIS A 18 14.36 -3.60 17.12
C HIS A 18 13.32 -4.31 16.27
N VAL A 19 12.49 -5.12 16.91
CA VAL A 19 11.26 -5.62 16.29
C VAL A 19 10.28 -4.44 16.26
N ALA A 20 10.23 -3.73 15.13
CA ALA A 20 9.24 -2.68 14.91
C ALA A 20 7.85 -3.31 14.85
N SER A 21 6.96 -2.93 15.77
CA SER A 21 5.54 -3.29 15.71
C SER A 21 4.93 -2.57 14.50
N ALA A 22 4.62 -3.32 13.43
CA ALA A 22 3.97 -2.78 12.25
C ALA A 22 2.47 -2.61 12.50
N ASN A 23 2.07 -1.52 13.16
CA ASN A 23 0.73 -1.00 12.96
C ASN A 23 0.62 -0.63 11.47
N PRO A 24 -0.46 -1.03 10.75
CA PRO A 24 -0.62 -0.64 9.37
C PRO A 24 -0.64 0.89 9.30
N LEU A 25 0.30 1.44 8.54
CA LEU A 25 0.37 2.87 8.27
C LEU A 25 -0.89 3.24 7.48
N LYS A 26 -1.68 4.16 7.99
CA LYS A 26 -2.93 4.60 7.35
C LYS A 26 -2.70 5.89 6.60
N ILE A 27 -3.49 6.11 5.55
CA ILE A 27 -3.56 7.37 4.81
C ILE A 27 -5.02 7.64 4.46
N SER A 28 -5.46 8.90 4.53
CA SER A 28 -6.83 9.24 4.12
C SER A 28 -7.01 9.16 2.60
N ALA A 29 -8.25 9.07 2.12
CA ALA A 29 -8.51 9.05 0.67
C ALA A 29 -8.04 10.34 -0.03
N GLY A 30 -8.20 11.50 0.63
CA GLY A 30 -7.77 12.79 0.09
C GLY A 30 -6.25 12.93 0.01
N GLU A 31 -5.53 12.49 1.05
CA GLU A 31 -4.06 12.47 1.03
C GLU A 31 -3.53 11.48 -0.02
N ALA A 32 -4.15 10.30 -0.13
CA ALA A 32 -3.79 9.33 -1.16
C ALA A 32 -3.91 9.93 -2.57
N LEU A 33 -5.01 10.64 -2.87
CA LEU A 33 -5.17 11.35 -4.13
C LEU A 33 -4.07 12.39 -4.36
N SER A 34 -3.75 13.20 -3.35
CA SER A 34 -2.68 14.21 -3.46
C SER A 34 -1.34 13.58 -3.80
N GLU A 35 -1.01 12.45 -3.16
CA GLU A 35 0.25 11.75 -3.36
C GLU A 35 0.31 10.97 -4.68
N VAL A 36 -0.84 10.49 -5.19
CA VAL A 36 -0.96 9.95 -6.55
C VAL A 36 -0.66 11.03 -7.58
N ARG A 37 -1.25 12.22 -7.43
CA ARG A 37 -1.04 13.35 -8.35
C ARG A 37 0.38 13.91 -8.33
N ASP A 38 1.05 13.79 -7.20
CA ASP A 38 2.44 14.18 -7.01
C ASP A 38 3.45 13.10 -7.50
N ASP A 39 2.98 11.99 -8.06
CA ASP A 39 3.82 10.85 -8.47
C ASP A 39 4.66 10.26 -7.32
N LYS A 40 4.14 10.31 -6.09
CA LYS A 40 4.79 9.79 -4.87
C LYS A 40 4.19 8.48 -4.41
N LEU A 41 3.00 8.14 -4.87
CA LEU A 41 2.21 7.01 -4.39
C LEU A 41 1.53 6.26 -5.53
N ILE A 42 1.66 4.94 -5.51
CA ILE A 42 0.85 4.03 -6.32
C ILE A 42 -0.34 3.57 -5.46
N LEU A 43 -1.55 3.93 -5.90
CA LEU A 43 -2.78 3.48 -5.27
C LEU A 43 -3.29 2.22 -5.96
N ILE A 44 -3.55 1.16 -5.20
CA ILE A 44 -4.06 -0.11 -5.71
C ILE A 44 -5.50 -0.29 -5.25
N ASP A 45 -6.45 -0.30 -6.19
CA ASP A 45 -7.83 -0.68 -5.92
C ASP A 45 -7.95 -2.21 -5.97
N VAL A 46 -8.17 -2.81 -4.79
CA VAL A 46 -8.27 -4.26 -4.61
C VAL A 46 -9.71 -4.79 -4.66
N ARG A 47 -10.63 -3.98 -5.19
CA ARG A 47 -12.01 -4.39 -5.42
C ARG A 47 -12.12 -5.37 -6.59
N ARG A 48 -13.33 -5.90 -6.82
CA ARG A 48 -13.61 -6.79 -7.94
C ARG A 48 -14.00 -6.01 -9.20
N PRO A 49 -13.85 -6.60 -10.40
CA PRO A 49 -14.21 -5.93 -11.66
C PRO A 49 -15.65 -5.40 -11.72
N GLU A 50 -16.61 -6.12 -11.16
CA GLU A 50 -18.02 -5.67 -11.14
C GLU A 50 -18.20 -4.39 -10.31
N GLU A 51 -17.39 -4.19 -9.27
CA GLU A 51 -17.44 -2.97 -8.45
C GLU A 51 -16.82 -1.79 -9.21
N TRP A 52 -15.71 -2.01 -9.92
CA TRP A 52 -15.08 -1.00 -10.76
C TRP A 52 -16.00 -0.53 -11.89
N GLN A 53 -16.69 -1.46 -12.54
CA GLN A 53 -17.66 -1.14 -13.60
C GLN A 53 -18.88 -0.40 -13.04
N SER A 54 -19.33 -0.77 -11.84
CA SER A 54 -20.52 -0.18 -11.22
C SER A 54 -20.31 1.25 -10.73
N THR A 55 -19.16 1.55 -10.12
CA THR A 55 -18.93 2.85 -9.47
C THR A 55 -17.83 3.70 -10.10
N GLY A 56 -17.10 3.17 -11.08
CA GLY A 56 -15.77 3.68 -11.44
C GLY A 56 -14.73 3.38 -10.37
N VAL A 57 -13.51 3.88 -10.60
CA VAL A 57 -12.35 3.69 -9.74
C VAL A 57 -11.72 5.02 -9.37
N ALA A 58 -10.94 5.04 -8.30
CA ALA A 58 -10.18 6.23 -7.89
C ALA A 58 -9.25 6.69 -9.03
N GLU A 59 -9.16 8.01 -9.24
CA GLU A 59 -8.23 8.60 -10.22
C GLU A 59 -6.80 8.09 -9.99
N GLY A 60 -6.14 7.62 -11.05
CA GLY A 60 -4.77 7.09 -11.00
C GLY A 60 -4.61 5.71 -10.33
N ALA A 61 -5.69 5.06 -9.90
CA ALA A 61 -5.59 3.75 -9.25
C ALA A 61 -5.23 2.62 -10.21
N TRP A 62 -4.36 1.72 -9.76
CA TRP A 62 -4.04 0.44 -10.40
C TRP A 62 -5.00 -0.63 -9.90
N LEU A 63 -5.55 -1.42 -10.80
CA LEU A 63 -6.64 -2.35 -10.51
C LEU A 63 -6.12 -3.78 -10.33
N LEU A 64 -6.15 -4.29 -9.10
CA LEU A 64 -5.73 -5.66 -8.79
C LEU A 64 -6.79 -6.37 -7.96
N ASP A 65 -7.65 -7.16 -8.61
CA ASP A 65 -8.69 -7.93 -7.92
C ASP A 65 -8.08 -8.91 -6.92
N MET A 66 -8.35 -8.67 -5.63
CA MET A 66 -7.85 -9.50 -4.52
C MET A 66 -8.30 -10.96 -4.62
N THR A 67 -9.40 -11.25 -5.31
CA THR A 67 -9.94 -12.60 -5.49
C THR A 67 -9.32 -13.34 -6.67
N HIS A 68 -8.57 -12.64 -7.53
CA HIS A 68 -7.93 -13.24 -8.69
C HIS A 68 -6.74 -14.12 -8.27
N LYS A 69 -6.58 -15.28 -8.92
CA LYS A 69 -5.49 -16.24 -8.65
C LYS A 69 -4.08 -15.64 -8.79
N GLN A 70 -3.92 -14.61 -9.62
CA GLN A 70 -2.66 -13.90 -9.85
C GLN A 70 -2.46 -12.69 -8.94
N PHE A 71 -3.34 -12.45 -7.95
CA PHE A 71 -3.25 -11.27 -7.09
C PHE A 71 -1.89 -11.17 -6.39
N GLY A 72 -1.46 -12.23 -5.68
CA GLY A 72 -0.19 -12.23 -4.95
C GLY A 72 1.03 -11.92 -5.83
N PRO A 73 1.25 -12.67 -6.93
CA PRO A 73 2.34 -12.39 -7.86
C PRO A 73 2.30 -10.97 -8.45
N ARG A 74 1.11 -10.48 -8.86
CA ARG A 74 0.97 -9.11 -9.40
C ARG A 74 1.25 -8.05 -8.34
N PHE A 75 0.78 -8.27 -7.11
CA PHE A 75 1.01 -7.35 -5.99
C PHE A 75 2.51 -7.25 -5.66
N LEU A 76 3.21 -8.38 -5.56
CA LEU A 76 4.66 -8.39 -5.36
C LEU A 76 5.40 -7.69 -6.50
N ALA A 77 5.01 -7.93 -7.76
CA ALA A 77 5.60 -7.23 -8.90
C ALA A 77 5.39 -5.71 -8.83
N VAL A 78 4.27 -5.22 -8.28
CA VAL A 78 4.06 -3.79 -8.01
C VAL A 78 5.04 -3.26 -6.96
N LEU A 79 5.28 -4.00 -5.88
CA LEU A 79 6.24 -3.60 -4.85
C LEU A 79 7.67 -3.53 -5.41
N GLU A 80 8.10 -4.59 -6.11
CA GLU A 80 9.45 -4.73 -6.63
C GLU A 80 9.80 -3.68 -7.68
N ARG A 81 8.86 -3.34 -8.57
CA ARG A 81 9.10 -2.40 -9.67
C ARG A 81 9.01 -0.92 -9.26
N ASN A 82 8.46 -0.62 -8.08
CA ASN A 82 8.22 0.75 -7.61
C ASN A 82 8.95 1.06 -6.29
N PRO A 83 10.27 0.83 -6.18
CA PRO A 83 10.99 0.98 -4.91
C PRO A 83 11.03 2.41 -4.35
N ASN A 84 10.76 3.42 -5.20
CA ASN A 84 10.76 4.84 -4.84
C ASN A 84 9.36 5.41 -4.58
N HIS A 85 8.32 4.59 -4.67
CA HIS A 85 6.94 5.03 -4.43
C HIS A 85 6.40 4.43 -3.13
N LYS A 86 5.55 5.20 -2.46
CA LYS A 86 4.66 4.64 -1.45
C LYS A 86 3.62 3.77 -2.15
N ILE A 87 3.26 2.66 -1.54
CA ILE A 87 2.19 1.79 -2.07
C ILE A 87 1.02 1.89 -1.11
N ALA A 88 -0.16 2.25 -1.60
CA ALA A 88 -1.38 2.22 -0.81
C ALA A 88 -2.41 1.29 -1.42
N ILE A 89 -3.24 0.69 -0.57
CA ILE A 89 -4.33 -0.18 -0.98
C ILE A 89 -5.67 0.43 -0.56
N ILE A 90 -6.67 0.33 -1.45
CA ILE A 90 -8.04 0.76 -1.21
C ILE A 90 -9.01 -0.35 -1.60
N CYS A 91 -10.10 -0.49 -0.85
CA CYS A 91 -11.20 -1.37 -1.23
C CYS A 91 -12.55 -0.65 -1.07
N ARG A 92 -13.67 -1.39 -1.02
CA ARG A 92 -14.99 -0.76 -0.87
C ARG A 92 -15.15 0.00 0.45
N THR A 93 -14.81 -0.61 1.59
CA THR A 93 -15.12 -0.06 2.94
C THR A 93 -14.01 -0.29 3.97
N GLY A 94 -12.80 -0.66 3.55
CA GLY A 94 -11.65 -0.97 4.43
C GLY A 94 -11.52 -2.44 4.87
N ASN A 95 -12.50 -3.31 4.65
CA ASN A 95 -12.43 -4.70 5.15
C ASN A 95 -11.36 -5.56 4.45
N ARG A 96 -11.29 -5.49 3.12
CA ARG A 96 -10.31 -6.27 2.34
C ARG A 96 -8.89 -5.76 2.55
N THR A 97 -8.71 -4.45 2.65
CA THR A 97 -7.41 -3.85 2.92
C THR A 97 -6.94 -4.17 4.33
N GLY A 98 -7.82 -4.10 5.34
CA GLY A 98 -7.49 -4.54 6.71
C GLY A 98 -7.05 -6.01 6.78
N TYR A 99 -7.72 -6.91 6.04
CA TYR A 99 -7.28 -8.30 5.90
C TYR A 99 -5.89 -8.39 5.23
N LEU A 100 -5.68 -7.69 4.12
CA LEU A 100 -4.42 -7.72 3.40
C LEU A 100 -3.27 -7.16 4.24
N MET A 101 -3.48 -6.09 4.99
CA MET A 101 -2.48 -5.54 5.92
C MET A 101 -2.03 -6.56 6.95
N LYS A 102 -2.96 -7.36 7.49
CA LYS A 102 -2.62 -8.46 8.41
C LYS A 102 -1.77 -9.52 7.72
N VAL A 103 -2.17 -9.96 6.52
CA VAL A 103 -1.41 -10.95 5.73
C VAL A 103 -0.01 -10.45 5.41
N LEU A 104 0.13 -9.18 5.00
CA LEU A 104 1.43 -8.58 4.71
C LEU A 104 2.33 -8.56 5.95
N ALA A 105 1.80 -8.14 7.09
CA ALA A 105 2.54 -8.13 8.36
C ALA A 105 2.97 -9.55 8.79
N GLU A 106 2.11 -10.55 8.66
CA GLU A 106 2.43 -11.96 8.95
C GLU A 106 3.55 -12.52 8.05
N ASN A 107 3.71 -11.96 6.85
CA ASN A 107 4.77 -12.33 5.91
C ASN A 107 5.99 -11.38 5.96
N GLY A 108 6.05 -10.47 6.95
CA GLY A 108 7.16 -9.53 7.10
C GLY A 108 7.24 -8.44 6.02
N ILE A 109 6.18 -8.28 5.22
CA ILE A 109 6.08 -7.24 4.19
C ILE A 109 5.58 -5.96 4.87
N SER A 110 6.35 -4.89 4.73
CA SER A 110 6.06 -3.57 5.31
C SER A 110 6.06 -2.49 4.21
N GLY A 111 5.75 -1.24 4.58
CA GLY A 111 5.76 -0.11 3.64
C GLY A 111 4.49 0.04 2.79
N VAL A 112 3.46 -0.77 3.03
CA VAL A 112 2.14 -0.62 2.41
C VAL A 112 1.24 0.23 3.31
N LEU A 113 0.53 1.18 2.71
CA LEU A 113 -0.43 2.06 3.37
C LEU A 113 -1.87 1.56 3.18
N ASP A 114 -2.70 1.70 4.21
CA ASP A 114 -4.13 1.36 4.14
C ASP A 114 -4.99 2.62 4.01
N VAL A 115 -5.76 2.70 2.92
CA VAL A 115 -6.86 3.67 2.77
C VAL A 115 -8.11 3.08 3.42
N SER A 116 -8.12 3.04 4.76
CA SER A 116 -9.15 2.34 5.54
C SER A 116 -10.58 2.88 5.33
N GLU A 117 -10.71 4.14 4.88
CA GLU A 117 -12.00 4.76 4.56
C GLU A 117 -12.71 4.05 3.40
N GLY A 118 -11.94 3.44 2.49
CA GLY A 118 -12.45 2.78 1.29
C GLY A 118 -13.09 3.73 0.28
N MET A 119 -13.62 3.15 -0.80
CA MET A 119 -14.31 3.89 -1.86
C MET A 119 -15.68 4.41 -1.41
N ALA A 120 -16.44 3.60 -0.66
CA ALA A 120 -17.81 3.91 -0.27
C ALA A 120 -17.94 4.56 1.12
N GLY A 121 -16.86 4.58 1.92
CA GLY A 121 -16.91 5.04 3.30
C GLY A 121 -17.37 3.97 4.27
N GLY A 122 -17.38 4.32 5.55
CA GLY A 122 -17.81 3.46 6.63
C GLY A 122 -17.37 3.97 8.00
N PRO A 123 -17.21 3.08 8.99
CA PRO A 123 -16.78 3.46 10.34
C PRO A 123 -15.41 4.15 10.39
N ASN A 124 -14.57 3.94 9.37
CA ASN A 124 -13.20 4.45 9.31
C ASN A 124 -13.09 5.82 8.61
N GLY A 125 -14.17 6.36 8.05
CA GLY A 125 -14.14 7.64 7.35
C GLY A 125 -15.19 7.75 6.25
N ARG A 126 -15.25 8.93 5.63
CA ARG A 126 -16.27 9.28 4.63
C ARG A 126 -16.10 8.53 3.32
N GLY A 127 -14.89 8.06 3.02
CA GLY A 127 -14.54 7.30 1.83
C GLY A 127 -14.41 8.17 0.58
N TRP A 128 -13.84 7.60 -0.48
CA TRP A 128 -13.48 8.31 -1.71
C TRP A 128 -14.68 8.95 -2.42
N ILE A 129 -15.70 8.15 -2.72
CA ILE A 129 -16.85 8.55 -3.54
C ILE A 129 -17.70 9.58 -2.80
N PRO A 130 -18.13 9.35 -1.53
CA PRO A 130 -18.91 10.36 -0.84
C PRO A 130 -18.10 11.64 -0.67
N SER A 131 -16.77 11.54 -0.51
CA SER A 131 -15.83 12.67 -0.45
C SER A 131 -15.81 13.57 -1.69
N GLY A 132 -16.44 13.16 -2.80
CA GLY A 132 -16.45 13.91 -4.04
C GLY A 132 -15.09 13.90 -4.74
N LEU A 133 -14.24 12.92 -4.39
CA LEU A 133 -12.95 12.75 -5.02
C LEU A 133 -13.14 12.22 -6.45
N PRO A 134 -12.26 12.61 -7.39
CA PRO A 134 -12.38 12.29 -8.80
C PRO A 134 -12.35 10.78 -9.04
N LEU A 135 -13.13 10.37 -10.04
CA LEU A 135 -13.23 8.99 -10.52
C LEU A 135 -12.81 8.92 -11.97
N GLN A 136 -12.35 7.75 -12.37
CA GLN A 136 -12.09 7.38 -13.76
C GLN A 136 -12.80 6.07 -14.09
N SER A 137 -12.97 5.78 -15.38
CA SER A 137 -13.52 4.48 -15.79
C SER A 137 -12.52 3.36 -15.53
N ALA A 138 -13.03 2.14 -15.36
CA ALA A 138 -12.17 0.97 -15.21
C ALA A 138 -11.31 0.71 -16.47
N GLU A 139 -11.84 1.03 -17.65
CA GLU A 139 -11.13 0.89 -18.93
C GLU A 139 -9.92 1.81 -19.00
N GLU A 140 -10.11 3.11 -18.75
CA GLU A 140 -9.02 4.10 -18.73
C GLU A 140 -7.93 3.71 -17.72
N ALA A 141 -8.34 3.25 -16.54
CA ALA A 141 -7.41 2.80 -15.50
C ALA A 141 -6.57 1.59 -15.96
N LEU A 142 -7.21 0.58 -16.55
CA LEU A 142 -6.51 -0.61 -17.07
C LEU A 142 -5.60 -0.28 -18.24
N ASP A 143 -5.97 0.70 -19.06
CA ASP A 143 -5.15 1.10 -20.20
C ASP A 143 -3.89 1.85 -19.78
N ALA A 144 -3.98 2.66 -18.73
CA ALA A 144 -2.84 3.35 -18.12
C ALA A 144 -1.89 2.42 -17.34
N MET A 145 -2.34 1.22 -16.96
CA MET A 145 -1.52 0.27 -16.21
C MET A 145 -0.45 -0.42 -17.07
N PRO A 146 0.68 -0.80 -16.46
CA PRO A 146 1.66 -1.67 -17.10
C PRO A 146 1.02 -2.98 -17.59
N LYS A 147 1.24 -3.31 -18.88
CA LYS A 147 0.54 -4.42 -19.53
C LYS A 147 0.90 -5.81 -18.97
N ASP A 148 2.01 -5.94 -18.27
CA ASP A 148 2.40 -7.16 -17.56
C ASP A 148 1.55 -7.42 -16.31
N LEU A 149 0.96 -6.38 -15.72
CA LEU A 149 0.06 -6.48 -14.56
C LEU A 149 -1.39 -6.72 -14.96
N THR A 150 -1.75 -6.44 -16.22
CA THR A 150 -3.12 -6.63 -16.75
C THR A 150 -3.29 -7.95 -17.48
N LYS A 151 -2.20 -8.58 -17.96
CA LYS A 151 -2.25 -9.86 -18.66
C LYS A 151 -2.38 -11.04 -17.68
N GLY A 152 -3.32 -11.92 -17.97
CA GLY A 152 -3.41 -13.26 -17.36
C GLY A 152 -4.80 -13.66 -16.91
#